data_AF-A0A1I7YXR8-F1
#
_entry.id   AF-A0A1I7YXR8-F1
#
_cell.length_a   1.000
_cell.length_b   1.000
_cell.length_c   1.000
_cell.angle_alpha   90.00
_cell.angle_beta   90.00
_cell.angle_gamma   90.00
#
_symmetry.space_group_name_H-M   'P 1'
#
loop_
_entity.id
_entity.type
_entity.pdbx_description
1 polymer ?
#
loop_
_entity_poly.entity_id
_entity_poly.type
_entity_poly.pdbx_seq_one_letter_code
_entity_poly.pdbx_strand_id
1 'polypeptide(L)'
;MGFVALSAVSTVICDGSDAFRFLFMRQDYGCPIPLYSGKTAEILMMPSVFCVNALGIMFIFVGVERAIATIFTERYEKMKSTAPGWILLFIAVSMSFAKALWFWSKSKVRPARPMVTIGEVPFYVHYVTLGMQLLIEVINIILFTGLYLCNKRRKHRSSRVASSLGYKYQLNENFQSVTHILQLAWIHCVIIFSATIVIFCAMFTLTEEQGMRLSPVFDLYALYHCVLPVVLGYRTFREKFRRRCARVDQKNEHKDYQDQDQHFKMLQNLFDKPT
;
A
#
# COMPACT_ATOMS: atom_id res chain seq x y z
N MET A 1 -0.74 -0.79 6.47
CA MET A 1 -1.50 0.42 6.85
C MET A 1 -0.64 1.44 7.58
N GLY A 2 0.15 1.06 8.59
CA GLY A 2 1.01 1.99 9.34
C GLY A 2 1.86 2.93 8.49
N PHE A 3 2.67 2.41 7.55
CA PHE A 3 3.50 3.23 6.67
C PHE A 3 2.71 4.15 5.73
N VAL A 4 1.56 3.70 5.21
CA VAL A 4 0.71 4.53 4.36
C VAL A 4 0.13 5.71 5.16
N ALA A 5 -0.36 5.44 6.37
CA ALA A 5 -0.89 6.48 7.25
C ALA A 5 0.20 7.45 7.69
N LEU A 6 1.39 6.95 8.05
CA LEU A 6 2.53 7.78 8.40
C LEU A 6 2.96 8.68 7.23
N SER A 7 3.01 8.13 6.01
CA SER A 7 3.29 8.89 4.79
C SER A 7 2.23 9.96 4.55
N ALA A 8 0.94 9.63 4.69
CA ALA A 8 -0.15 10.59 4.51
C ALA A 8 -0.10 11.72 5.54
N VAL A 9 0.17 11.40 6.81
CA VAL A 9 0.35 12.42 7.86
C VAL A 9 1.56 13.29 7.57
N SER A 10 2.68 12.69 7.14
CA SER A 10 3.89 13.41 6.74
C SER A 10 3.61 14.38 5.59
N THR A 11 2.93 13.92 4.54
CA THR A 11 2.50 14.74 3.40
C THR A 11 1.57 15.87 3.83
N VAL A 12 0.56 15.59 4.66
CA VAL A 12 -0.39 16.61 5.14
C VAL A 12 0.33 17.66 6.00
N ILE A 13 1.24 17.25 6.88
CA ILE A 13 2.04 18.19 7.66
C ILE A 13 2.94 18.99 6.73
N CYS A 14 3.57 18.34 5.74
CA CYS A 14 4.51 19.00 4.87
C CYS A 14 3.82 20.00 3.93
N ASP A 15 3.02 19.46 3.03
CA ASP A 15 2.38 20.22 1.96
C ASP A 15 1.25 21.10 2.51
N GLY A 16 0.55 20.63 3.55
CA GLY A 16 -0.49 21.41 4.20
C GLY A 16 0.07 22.62 4.95
N SER A 17 1.26 22.52 5.56
CA SER A 17 1.89 23.68 6.17
C SER A 17 2.35 24.70 5.13
N ASP A 18 2.92 24.26 4.00
CA ASP A 18 3.30 25.17 2.91
C ASP A 18 2.04 25.81 2.30
N ALA A 19 0.99 25.04 2.00
CA ALA A 19 -0.29 25.54 1.50
C ALA A 19 -0.93 26.57 2.45
N PHE A 20 -0.95 26.27 3.75
CA PHE A 20 -1.45 27.20 4.77
C PHE A 20 -0.67 28.52 4.76
N ARG A 21 0.66 28.46 4.64
CA ARG A 21 1.51 29.66 4.58
C ARG A 21 1.25 30.47 3.31
N PHE A 22 1.13 29.81 2.16
CA PHE A 22 0.82 30.47 0.88
C PHE A 22 -0.56 31.16 0.90
N LEU A 23 -1.55 30.58 1.58
CA LEU A 23 -2.92 31.09 1.60
C LEU A 23 -3.13 32.17 2.68
N PHE A 24 -2.59 31.98 3.89
CA PHE A 24 -2.94 32.82 5.05
C PHE A 24 -1.83 33.77 5.50
N MET A 25 -0.55 33.48 5.24
CA MET A 25 0.57 34.32 5.67
C MET A 25 1.08 35.28 4.58
N ARG A 26 0.47 35.28 3.40
CA ARG A 26 0.82 36.22 2.34
C ARG A 26 0.23 37.60 2.67
N GLN A 27 0.95 38.35 3.49
CA GLN A 27 0.45 39.61 4.06
C GLN A 27 0.64 40.82 3.14
N ASP A 28 1.55 40.76 2.15
CA ASP A 28 1.76 41.83 1.16
C ASP A 28 2.27 41.34 -0.20
N TYR A 29 1.94 42.06 -1.28
CA TYR A 29 2.37 41.76 -2.66
C TYR A 29 3.90 41.81 -2.87
N GLY A 30 4.65 42.38 -1.93
CA GLY A 30 6.12 42.49 -1.97
C GLY A 30 6.87 41.68 -0.92
N CYS A 31 6.18 40.98 -0.01
CA CYS A 31 6.86 40.27 1.08
C CYS A 31 7.15 38.82 0.68
N PRO A 32 8.43 38.39 0.61
CA PRO A 32 8.76 37.00 0.35
C PRO A 32 8.24 36.16 1.51
N ILE A 33 7.44 35.14 1.20
CA ILE A 33 6.95 34.18 2.19
C ILE A 33 8.15 33.66 2.97
N PRO A 34 8.13 33.70 4.32
CA PRO A 34 9.28 33.26 5.10
C PRO A 34 9.63 31.85 4.64
N LEU A 35 10.89 31.57 4.30
CA LEU A 35 11.31 30.23 3.92
C LEU A 35 11.75 29.47 5.18
N TYR A 36 11.56 28.16 5.20
CA TYR A 36 12.13 27.37 6.29
C TYR A 36 13.65 27.33 6.13
N SER A 37 14.35 27.16 7.26
CA SER A 37 15.73 26.70 7.21
C SER A 37 15.76 25.39 6.42
N GLY A 38 16.62 25.32 5.41
CA GLY A 38 16.65 24.15 4.52
C GLY A 38 16.90 22.84 5.28
N LYS A 39 17.52 22.89 6.47
CA LYS A 39 17.72 21.69 7.31
C LYS A 39 16.41 21.21 7.91
N THR A 40 15.55 22.13 8.33
CA THR A 40 14.22 21.79 8.86
C THR A 40 13.32 21.19 7.79
N ALA A 41 13.33 21.77 6.59
CA ALA A 41 12.60 21.22 5.44
C ALA A 41 13.07 19.79 5.11
N GLU A 42 14.38 19.57 5.05
CA GLU A 42 14.97 18.25 4.83
C GLU A 42 14.54 17.23 5.91
N ILE A 43 14.63 17.61 7.19
CA ILE A 43 14.20 16.77 8.34
C ILE A 43 12.74 16.35 8.17
N LEU A 44 11.85 17.28 7.84
CA LEU A 44 10.42 17.04 7.75
C LEU A 44 10.03 16.18 6.55
N MET A 45 10.80 16.21 5.46
CA MET A 45 10.50 15.43 4.25
C MET A 45 11.02 13.99 4.30
N MET A 46 12.02 13.69 5.14
CA MET A 46 12.57 12.32 5.21
C MET A 46 11.60 11.21 5.60
N PRO A 47 10.64 11.41 6.52
CA PRO A 47 9.64 10.40 6.80
C PRO A 47 8.87 9.98 5.55
N SER A 48 8.54 10.92 4.65
CA SER A 48 7.90 10.63 3.36
C SER A 48 8.81 9.78 2.47
N VAL A 49 10.09 10.17 2.30
CA VAL A 49 11.09 9.41 1.53
C VAL A 49 11.26 7.99 2.08
N PHE A 50 11.37 7.87 3.40
CA PHE A 50 11.45 6.59 4.09
C PHE A 50 10.21 5.73 3.84
N CYS A 51 9.01 6.29 3.99
CA CYS A 51 7.76 5.54 3.82
C CYS A 51 7.57 5.03 2.39
N VAL A 52 7.86 5.85 1.37
CA VAL A 52 7.78 5.43 -0.05
C VAL A 52 8.71 4.25 -0.31
N ASN A 53 9.95 4.34 0.16
CA ASN A 53 10.93 3.26 0.02
C ASN A 53 10.51 2.00 0.78
N ALA A 54 9.98 2.15 2.00
CA ALA A 54 9.50 1.05 2.82
C ALA A 54 8.32 0.33 2.17
N LEU A 55 7.38 1.07 1.59
CA LEU A 55 6.23 0.48 0.90
C LEU A 55 6.65 -0.40 -0.29
N GLY A 56 7.56 0.08 -1.14
CA GLY A 56 8.06 -0.68 -2.28
C GLY A 56 8.74 -1.99 -1.87
N ILE A 57 9.61 -1.96 -0.85
CA ILE A 57 10.31 -3.15 -0.34
C ILE A 57 9.35 -4.10 0.37
N MET A 58 8.40 -3.56 1.15
CA MET A 58 7.38 -4.36 1.83
C MET A 58 6.50 -5.12 0.85
N PHE A 59 6.19 -4.55 -0.32
CA PHE A 59 5.46 -5.28 -1.36
C PHE A 59 6.24 -6.51 -1.85
N ILE A 60 7.56 -6.41 -2.02
CA ILE A 60 8.39 -7.56 -2.41
C ILE A 60 8.27 -8.65 -1.35
N PHE A 61 8.44 -8.31 -0.07
CA PHE A 61 8.41 -9.30 1.01
C PHE A 61 7.04 -9.91 1.24
N VAL A 62 5.96 -9.14 1.12
CA VAL A 62 4.60 -9.68 1.12
C VAL A 62 4.41 -10.62 -0.07
N GLY A 63 4.93 -10.27 -1.25
CA GLY A 63 4.93 -11.16 -2.41
C GLY A 63 5.67 -12.46 -2.15
N VAL A 64 6.88 -12.41 -1.57
CA VAL A 64 7.67 -13.59 -1.21
C VAL A 64 6.96 -14.45 -0.17
N GLU A 65 6.39 -13.85 0.87
CA GLU A 65 5.60 -14.57 1.88
C GLU A 65 4.43 -15.31 1.21
N ARG A 66 3.69 -14.64 0.32
CA ARG A 66 2.57 -15.25 -0.40
C ARG A 66 3.03 -16.31 -1.40
N ALA A 67 4.23 -16.17 -1.96
CA ALA A 67 4.86 -17.20 -2.78
C ALA A 67 5.14 -18.47 -1.96
N ILE A 68 5.72 -18.30 -0.77
CA ILE A 68 6.01 -19.40 0.15
C ILE A 68 4.71 -20.07 0.61
N ALA A 69 3.70 -19.30 1.02
CA ALA A 69 2.39 -19.82 1.43
C ALA A 69 1.69 -20.58 0.29
N THR A 70 1.85 -20.11 -0.95
CA THR A 70 1.35 -20.77 -2.14
C THR A 70 2.08 -22.09 -2.37
N ILE A 71 3.41 -22.11 -2.35
CA ILE A 71 4.22 -23.30 -2.70
C ILE A 71 4.18 -24.36 -1.59
N PHE A 72 4.32 -23.95 -0.34
CA PHE A 72 4.52 -24.81 0.83
C PHE A 72 3.33 -24.75 1.80
N THR A 73 2.12 -24.93 1.29
CA THR A 73 0.87 -24.76 2.05
C THR A 73 0.84 -25.59 3.35
N GLU A 74 1.22 -26.86 3.31
CA GLU A 74 1.23 -27.75 4.49
C GLU A 74 2.23 -27.34 5.58
N ARG A 75 3.41 -26.83 5.17
CA ARG A 75 4.42 -26.36 6.13
C ARG A 75 4.05 -25.00 6.70
N TYR A 76 3.48 -24.14 5.87
CA TYR A 76 3.02 -22.82 6.28
C TYR A 76 1.91 -22.92 7.33
N GLU A 77 0.99 -23.88 7.19
CA GLU A 77 -0.06 -24.11 8.19
C GLU A 77 0.49 -24.59 9.55
N LYS A 78 1.54 -25.42 9.53
CA LYS A 78 2.22 -25.87 10.77
C LYS A 78 2.98 -24.72 11.44
N MET A 79 3.48 -23.76 10.66
CA MET A 79 4.11 -22.55 11.17
C MET A 79 3.03 -21.56 11.65
N LYS A 80 2.47 -21.78 12.85
CA LYS A 80 1.61 -20.80 13.53
C LYS A 80 2.33 -19.52 13.99
N SER A 81 3.60 -19.35 13.60
CA SER A 81 4.45 -18.26 14.08
C SER A 81 4.39 -17.08 13.11
N THR A 82 4.21 -15.88 13.66
CA THR A 82 4.33 -14.60 12.94
C THR A 82 5.79 -14.15 12.78
N ALA A 83 6.76 -14.90 13.33
CA ALA A 83 8.18 -14.56 13.29
C ALA A 83 8.75 -14.22 11.90
N PRO A 84 8.49 -14.99 10.81
CA PRO A 84 9.04 -14.65 9.50
C PRO A 84 8.55 -13.29 8.98
N GLY A 85 7.30 -12.93 9.27
CA GLY A 85 6.75 -11.62 8.91
C GLY A 85 7.47 -10.47 9.63
N TRP A 86 7.78 -10.64 10.92
CA TRP A 86 8.54 -9.64 11.70
C TRP A 86 9.98 -9.50 11.22
N ILE A 87 10.64 -10.60 10.86
CA ILE A 87 12.00 -10.57 10.32
C ILE A 87 12.02 -9.81 8.99
N LEU A 88 11.10 -10.14 8.08
CA LEU A 88 10.98 -9.44 6.79
C LEU A 88 10.69 -7.96 6.97
N LEU A 89 9.79 -7.61 7.91
CA LEU A 89 9.48 -6.22 8.25
C LEU A 89 10.73 -5.48 8.77
N PHE A 90 11.49 -6.10 9.67
CA PHE A 90 12.72 -5.51 10.22
C PHE A 90 13.76 -5.25 9.12
N ILE A 91 13.94 -6.20 8.20
CA ILE A 91 14.83 -6.05 7.04
C ILE A 91 14.36 -4.89 6.15
N ALA A 92 13.05 -4.81 5.85
CA ALA A 92 12.51 -3.74 5.01
C ALA A 92 12.76 -2.36 5.64
N VAL A 93 12.41 -2.21 6.93
CA VAL A 93 12.64 -0.98 7.68
C VAL A 93 14.12 -0.60 7.69
N SER A 94 15.01 -1.56 7.94
CA SER A 94 16.46 -1.32 7.97
C SER A 94 16.99 -0.88 6.60
N MET A 95 16.57 -1.53 5.51
CA MET A 95 16.96 -1.15 4.15
C MET A 95 16.45 0.24 3.76
N SER A 96 15.19 0.55 4.08
CA SER A 96 14.60 1.86 3.80
C SER A 96 15.25 2.97 4.62
N PHE A 97 15.60 2.68 5.88
CA PHE A 97 16.31 3.61 6.75
C PHE A 97 17.73 3.86 6.24
N ALA A 98 18.47 2.82 5.87
CA ALA A 98 19.80 2.94 5.26
C ALA A 98 19.77 3.78 3.97
N LYS A 99 18.76 3.56 3.10
CA LYS A 99 18.57 4.36 1.88
C LYS A 99 18.28 5.83 2.19
N ALA A 100 17.39 6.09 3.16
CA ALA A 100 17.07 7.46 3.59
C ALA A 100 18.30 8.17 4.22
N LEU A 101 19.05 7.48 5.07
CA LEU A 101 20.30 8.01 5.64
C LEU A 101 21.37 8.28 4.58
N TRP A 102 21.53 7.37 3.61
CA TRP A 102 22.46 7.58 2.50
C TRP A 102 22.07 8.81 1.68
N PHE A 103 20.79 8.93 1.35
CA PHE A 103 20.26 10.08 0.62
C PHE A 103 20.46 11.40 1.40
N TRP A 104 20.16 11.42 2.69
CA TRP A 104 20.43 12.56 3.58
C TRP A 104 21.91 12.93 3.61
N SER A 105 22.80 11.95 3.73
CA SER A 105 24.24 12.20 3.85
C SER A 105 24.84 12.90 2.62
N LYS A 106 24.15 12.81 1.47
CA LYS A 106 24.57 13.40 0.21
C LYS A 106 23.85 14.70 -0.13
N SER A 107 22.86 15.10 0.67
CA SER A 107 22.17 16.36 0.45
C SER A 107 23.07 17.53 0.88
N LYS A 108 23.06 18.60 0.09
CA LYS A 108 23.60 19.90 0.48
C LYS A 108 22.44 20.84 0.72
N VAL A 109 22.47 21.54 1.85
CA VAL A 109 21.37 22.40 2.24
C VAL A 109 21.70 23.85 1.95
N ARG A 110 20.87 24.52 1.16
CA ARG A 110 20.86 25.98 1.02
C ARG A 110 20.05 26.60 2.17
N PRO A 111 20.40 27.82 2.63
CA PRO A 111 19.83 28.40 3.84
C PRO A 111 18.32 28.66 3.79
N ALA A 112 17.73 28.87 2.61
CA ALA A 112 16.33 29.21 2.45
C ALA A 112 15.68 28.42 1.30
N ARG A 113 14.72 27.54 1.62
CA ARG A 113 13.97 26.73 0.63
C ARG A 113 12.52 26.47 1.06
N PRO A 114 11.60 26.24 0.10
CA PRO A 114 10.26 25.74 0.40
C PRO A 114 10.33 24.32 0.97
N MET A 115 9.38 23.95 1.82
CA MET A 115 9.46 22.73 2.62
C MET A 115 9.36 21.47 1.77
N VAL A 116 8.60 21.56 0.68
CA VAL A 116 8.43 20.49 -0.32
C VAL A 116 9.70 20.16 -1.12
N THR A 117 10.74 21.00 -1.06
CA THR A 117 11.99 20.73 -1.79
C THR A 117 13.01 20.02 -0.93
N ILE A 118 13.39 18.83 -1.38
CA ILE A 118 14.59 18.15 -0.89
C ILE A 118 15.81 19.04 -1.21
N GLY A 119 16.83 19.01 -0.36
CA GLY A 119 18.08 19.76 -0.54
C GLY A 119 18.74 19.55 -1.92
N GLU A 120 19.82 20.27 -2.17
CA GLU A 120 20.63 20.10 -3.39
C GLU A 120 21.31 18.74 -3.35
N VAL A 121 20.70 17.77 -4.03
CA VAL A 121 21.21 16.41 -4.14
C VAL A 121 21.89 16.27 -5.50
N PRO A 122 23.13 15.73 -5.56
CA PRO A 122 23.82 15.52 -6.83
C PRO A 122 22.98 14.66 -7.79
N PHE A 123 22.99 14.99 -9.08
CA PHE A 123 22.22 14.28 -10.10
C PHE A 123 22.43 12.76 -10.08
N TYR A 124 23.66 12.29 -9.86
CA TYR A 124 23.95 10.85 -9.79
C TYR A 124 23.18 10.14 -8.66
N VAL A 125 22.99 10.79 -7.51
CA VAL A 125 22.23 10.23 -6.38
C VAL A 125 20.75 10.16 -6.74
N HIS A 126 20.21 11.17 -7.41
CA HIS A 126 18.85 11.15 -7.93
C HIS A 126 18.64 10.01 -8.92
N TYR A 127 19.53 9.85 -9.92
CA TYR A 127 19.43 8.78 -10.91
C TYR A 127 19.48 7.40 -10.27
N VAL A 128 20.41 7.17 -9.34
CA VAL A 128 20.52 5.89 -8.63
C VAL A 128 19.27 5.63 -7.78
N THR A 129 18.78 6.63 -7.05
CA THR A 129 17.62 6.49 -6.15
C THR A 129 16.33 6.20 -6.93
N LEU A 130 16.08 6.95 -8.01
CA LEU A 130 14.93 6.77 -8.89
C LEU A 130 15.03 5.45 -9.66
N GLY A 131 16.21 5.11 -10.18
CA GLY A 131 16.45 3.85 -10.87
C GLY A 131 16.23 2.63 -9.98
N MET A 132 16.71 2.66 -8.73
CA MET A 132 16.44 1.61 -7.74
C MET A 132 14.95 1.51 -7.42
N GLN A 133 14.25 2.64 -7.29
CA GLN A 133 12.80 2.64 -7.02
C GLN A 133 12.04 2.00 -8.19
N LEU A 134 12.36 2.40 -9.42
CA LEU A 134 11.75 1.85 -10.62
C LEU A 134 11.99 0.34 -10.74
N LEU A 135 13.22 -0.12 -10.45
CA LEU A 135 13.55 -1.54 -10.44
C LEU A 135 12.71 -2.33 -9.42
N ILE A 136 12.54 -1.78 -8.21
CA ILE A 136 11.69 -2.37 -7.16
C ILE A 136 10.25 -2.52 -7.64
N GLU A 137 9.68 -1.50 -8.27
CA GLU A 137 8.30 -1.56 -8.80
C GLU A 137 8.13 -2.60 -9.91
N VAL A 138 9.10 -2.68 -10.83
CA VAL A 138 9.09 -3.70 -11.89
C VAL A 138 9.15 -5.11 -11.30
N ILE A 139 10.03 -5.33 -10.32
CA ILE A 139 10.13 -6.61 -9.60
C ILE A 139 8.80 -6.95 -8.91
N ASN A 140 8.14 -5.98 -8.27
CA ASN A 140 6.84 -6.16 -7.63
C ASN A 140 5.77 -6.64 -8.62
N ILE A 141 5.65 -5.97 -9.76
CA ILE A 141 4.67 -6.35 -10.79
C ILE A 141 4.93 -7.74 -11.34
N ILE A 142 6.19 -8.07 -11.64
CA ILE A 142 6.57 -9.40 -12.13
C ILE A 142 6.23 -10.47 -11.08
N LEU A 143 6.60 -10.23 -9.82
CA LEU A 143 6.37 -11.15 -8.71
C LEU A 143 4.87 -11.42 -8.51
N PHE A 144 4.04 -10.37 -8.39
CA PHE A 144 2.61 -10.54 -8.16
C PHE A 144 1.87 -11.09 -9.39
N THR A 145 2.29 -10.72 -10.60
CA THR A 145 1.71 -11.28 -11.84
C THR A 145 2.04 -12.77 -11.95
N GLY A 146 3.30 -13.15 -11.67
CA GLY A 146 3.72 -14.55 -11.61
C GLY A 146 2.91 -15.34 -10.59
N LEU A 147 2.73 -14.80 -9.38
CA LEU A 147 1.91 -15.42 -8.33
C LEU A 147 0.45 -15.56 -8.71
N TYR A 148 -0.13 -14.54 -9.33
CA TYR A 148 -1.50 -14.58 -9.83
C TYR A 148 -1.68 -15.70 -10.87
N LEU A 149 -0.77 -15.81 -11.83
CA LEU A 149 -0.81 -16.86 -12.85
C LEU A 149 -0.62 -18.26 -12.25
N CYS A 150 0.32 -18.41 -11.31
CA CYS A 150 0.54 -19.66 -10.58
C CYS A 150 -0.72 -20.09 -9.79
N ASN A 151 -1.34 -19.16 -9.06
CA ASN A 151 -2.55 -19.42 -8.29
C ASN A 151 -3.74 -19.71 -9.19
N LYS A 152 -3.89 -19.00 -10.31
CA LYS A 152 -4.94 -19.27 -11.30
C LYS A 152 -4.81 -20.68 -11.88
N ARG A 153 -3.59 -21.09 -12.26
CA ARG A 153 -3.31 -22.44 -12.78
C ARG A 153 -3.58 -23.52 -11.72
N ARG A 154 -3.15 -23.31 -10.49
CA ARG A 154 -3.40 -24.25 -9.37
C ARG A 154 -4.88 -24.37 -9.04
N LYS A 155 -5.61 -23.25 -9.01
CA LYS A 155 -7.07 -23.23 -8.79
C LYS A 155 -7.80 -24.07 -9.83
N HIS A 156 -7.41 -23.96 -11.10
CA HIS A 156 -7.97 -24.78 -12.17
C HIS A 156 -7.63 -26.28 -12.04
N ARG A 157 -6.46 -26.64 -11.50
CA ARG A 157 -6.11 -28.05 -11.25
C ARG A 157 -6.83 -28.63 -10.04
N SER A 158 -6.98 -27.84 -8.97
CA SER A 158 -7.62 -28.24 -7.72
C SER A 158 -9.14 -28.38 -7.80
N SER A 159 -9.78 -27.88 -8.86
CA SER A 159 -11.21 -28.13 -9.09
C SER A 159 -11.51 -29.61 -9.35
N ARG A 160 -10.49 -30.42 -9.67
CA ARG A 160 -10.61 -31.88 -9.77
C ARG A 160 -10.79 -32.50 -8.38
N VAL A 161 -11.61 -33.56 -8.31
CA VAL A 161 -12.28 -34.10 -7.11
C VAL A 161 -11.32 -34.53 -5.97
N ALA A 162 -10.04 -34.77 -6.23
CA ALA A 162 -9.11 -35.40 -5.29
C ALA A 162 -8.48 -34.51 -4.19
N SER A 163 -8.85 -33.22 -4.06
CA SER A 163 -8.22 -32.32 -3.07
C SER A 163 -9.10 -32.07 -1.83
N SER A 164 -8.47 -31.99 -0.66
CA SER A 164 -9.14 -31.71 0.62
C SER A 164 -9.84 -30.35 0.61
N LEU A 165 -10.96 -30.24 1.34
CA LEU A 165 -11.74 -29.01 1.43
C LEU A 165 -10.91 -27.84 1.98
N GLY A 166 -10.06 -28.11 2.98
CA GLY A 166 -9.15 -27.12 3.57
C GLY A 166 -8.15 -26.55 2.57
N TYR A 167 -7.56 -27.39 1.71
CA TYR A 167 -6.66 -26.94 0.66
C TYR A 167 -7.35 -26.00 -0.33
N LYS A 168 -8.58 -26.34 -0.76
CA LYS A 168 -9.37 -25.49 -1.67
C LYS A 168 -9.69 -24.13 -1.04
N TYR A 169 -10.03 -24.11 0.25
CA TYR A 169 -10.30 -22.88 0.99
C TYR A 169 -9.06 -21.98 1.04
N GLN A 170 -7.91 -22.50 1.46
CA GLN A 170 -6.66 -21.75 1.55
C GLN A 170 -6.18 -21.23 0.19
N LEU A 171 -6.30 -22.05 -0.87
CA LEU A 171 -5.95 -21.63 -2.22
C LEU A 171 -6.86 -20.49 -2.71
N ASN A 172 -8.15 -20.54 -2.38
CA ASN A 172 -9.09 -19.48 -2.75
C ASN A 172 -8.81 -18.19 -1.96
N GLU A 173 -8.52 -18.30 -0.66
CA GLU A 173 -8.13 -17.15 0.17
C GLU A 173 -6.85 -16.49 -0.34
N ASN A 174 -5.81 -17.27 -0.61
CA ASN A 174 -4.57 -16.77 -1.19
C ASN A 174 -4.78 -16.13 -2.56
N PHE A 175 -5.62 -16.72 -3.42
CA PHE A 175 -5.94 -16.14 -4.73
C PHE A 175 -6.64 -14.78 -4.60
N GLN A 176 -7.61 -14.65 -3.70
CA GLN A 176 -8.28 -13.37 -3.44
C GLN A 176 -7.30 -12.34 -2.88
N SER A 177 -6.51 -12.72 -1.88
CA SER A 177 -5.48 -11.86 -1.29
C SER A 177 -4.48 -11.37 -2.34
N VAL A 178 -3.93 -12.26 -3.17
CA VAL A 178 -2.97 -11.89 -4.22
C VAL A 178 -3.62 -11.00 -5.27
N THR A 179 -4.89 -11.23 -5.63
CA THR A 179 -5.62 -10.37 -6.58
C THR A 179 -5.75 -8.94 -6.06
N HIS A 180 -6.09 -8.76 -4.79
CA HIS A 180 -6.19 -7.43 -4.18
C HIS A 180 -4.83 -6.73 -4.10
N ILE A 181 -3.78 -7.45 -3.71
CA ILE A 181 -2.42 -6.90 -3.63
C ILE A 181 -1.89 -6.55 -5.03
N LEU A 182 -2.16 -7.37 -6.03
CA LEU A 182 -1.76 -7.11 -7.42
C LEU A 182 -2.39 -5.83 -7.97
N GLN A 183 -3.68 -5.59 -7.72
CA GLN A 183 -4.34 -4.33 -8.10
C GLN A 183 -3.66 -3.12 -7.45
N LEU A 184 -3.32 -3.24 -6.16
CA LEU A 184 -2.65 -2.19 -5.42
C LEU A 184 -1.23 -1.93 -5.96
N ALA A 185 -0.49 -3.01 -6.24
CA ALA A 185 0.85 -2.94 -6.83
C ALA A 185 0.83 -2.29 -8.22
N TRP A 186 -0.18 -2.60 -9.06
CA TRP A 186 -0.35 -1.94 -10.36
C TRP A 186 -0.61 -0.44 -10.23
N ILE A 187 -1.52 -0.03 -9.34
CA ILE A 187 -1.78 1.40 -9.10
C ILE A 187 -0.52 2.09 -8.59
N HIS A 188 0.19 1.49 -7.63
CA HIS A 188 1.44 2.03 -7.12
C HIS A 188 2.48 2.17 -8.24
N CYS A 189 2.72 1.10 -9.00
CA CYS A 189 3.66 1.10 -10.12
C CYS A 189 3.34 2.19 -11.15
N VAL A 190 2.08 2.33 -11.58
CA VAL A 190 1.69 3.35 -12.58
C VAL A 190 2.00 4.76 -12.08
N ILE A 191 1.73 5.03 -10.81
CA ILE A 191 1.96 6.34 -10.20
C ILE A 191 3.45 6.61 -10.02
N ILE A 192 4.21 5.66 -9.48
CA ILE A 192 5.66 5.80 -9.33
C ILE A 192 6.34 5.93 -10.69
N PHE A 193 5.92 5.14 -11.68
CA PHE A 193 6.46 5.18 -13.03
C PHE A 193 6.18 6.52 -13.72
N SER A 194 4.94 7.00 -13.67
CA SER A 194 4.57 8.31 -14.22
C SER A 194 5.31 9.46 -13.53
N ALA A 195 5.36 9.47 -12.20
CA ALA A 195 6.11 10.48 -11.45
C ALA A 195 7.61 10.45 -11.78
N THR A 196 8.19 9.25 -11.88
CA THR A 196 9.61 9.09 -12.25
C THR A 196 9.88 9.58 -13.67
N ILE A 197 9.00 9.29 -14.64
CA ILE A 197 9.13 9.81 -16.00
C ILE A 197 9.05 11.33 -16.01
N VAL A 198 8.07 11.92 -15.30
CA VAL A 198 7.93 13.38 -15.25
C VAL A 198 9.17 14.03 -14.66
N ILE A 199 9.69 13.50 -13.55
CA ILE A 199 10.95 13.99 -12.94
C ILE A 199 12.13 13.83 -13.91
N PHE A 200 12.23 12.68 -14.60
CA PHE A 200 13.28 12.44 -15.57
C PHE A 200 13.20 13.44 -16.73
N CYS A 201 12.04 13.58 -17.37
CA CYS A 201 11.81 14.58 -18.43
C CYS A 201 12.12 16.00 -17.95
N ALA A 202 11.69 16.37 -16.74
CA ALA A 202 11.98 17.67 -16.15
C ALA A 202 13.48 17.92 -16.03
N MET A 203 14.28 16.92 -15.62
CA MET A 203 15.73 17.04 -15.51
C MET A 203 16.43 17.29 -16.86
N PHE A 204 15.88 16.81 -17.99
CA PHE A 204 16.47 17.02 -19.32
C PHE A 204 15.96 18.27 -20.04
N THR A 205 14.76 18.74 -19.72
CA THR A 205 14.06 19.77 -20.51
C THR A 205 13.97 21.12 -19.83
N LEU A 206 13.97 21.17 -18.50
CA LEU A 206 13.74 22.38 -17.74
C LEU A 206 15.05 22.94 -17.17
N THR A 207 15.16 24.27 -17.15
CA THR A 207 16.20 24.93 -16.36
C THR A 207 15.94 24.73 -14.86
N GLU A 208 16.96 24.86 -14.01
CA GLU A 208 16.80 24.69 -12.56
C GLU A 208 15.68 25.56 -11.98
N GLU A 209 15.54 26.80 -12.47
CA GLU A 209 14.50 27.71 -12.01
C GLU A 209 13.09 27.26 -12.43
N GLN A 210 12.92 26.80 -13.68
CA GLN A 210 11.66 26.27 -14.17
C GLN A 210 11.30 24.95 -13.46
N GLY A 211 12.28 24.10 -13.22
CA GLY A 211 12.14 22.85 -12.47
C GLY A 211 11.61 23.12 -11.05
N MET A 212 12.17 24.10 -10.33
CA MET A 212 11.68 24.48 -9.00
C MET A 212 10.24 25.00 -9.01
N ARG A 213 9.83 25.74 -10.05
CA ARG A 213 8.45 26.27 -10.16
C ARG A 213 7.44 25.19 -10.52
N LEU A 214 7.82 24.23 -11.36
CA LEU A 214 6.92 23.19 -11.87
C LEU A 214 6.91 21.93 -10.98
N SER A 215 7.97 21.68 -10.20
CA SER A 215 8.07 20.49 -9.34
C SER A 215 6.86 20.32 -8.39
N PRO A 216 6.34 21.35 -7.71
CA PRO A 216 5.16 21.19 -6.84
C PRO A 216 3.88 20.87 -7.62
N VAL A 217 3.76 21.36 -8.86
CA VAL A 217 2.58 21.14 -9.71
C VAL A 217 2.51 19.67 -10.18
N PHE A 218 3.67 19.04 -10.35
CA PHE A 218 3.79 17.65 -10.78
C PHE A 218 3.99 16.67 -9.62
N ASP A 219 3.75 17.09 -8.37
CA ASP A 219 3.89 16.21 -7.20
C ASP A 219 2.72 15.21 -7.10
N LEU A 220 2.76 14.20 -7.95
CA LEU A 220 1.84 13.07 -7.95
C LEU A 220 1.95 12.23 -6.67
N TYR A 221 3.07 12.32 -5.94
CA TYR A 221 3.26 11.57 -4.70
C TYR A 221 2.34 12.07 -3.60
N ALA A 222 2.21 13.39 -3.46
CA ALA A 222 1.31 14.00 -2.49
C ALA A 222 -0.14 13.53 -2.67
N LEU A 223 -0.63 13.58 -3.93
CA LEU A 223 -1.97 13.11 -4.28
C LEU A 223 -2.12 11.61 -3.99
N TYR A 224 -1.12 10.81 -4.36
CA TYR A 224 -1.12 9.37 -4.11
C TYR A 224 -1.22 9.01 -2.63
N HIS A 225 -0.43 9.67 -1.78
CA HIS A 225 -0.41 9.40 -0.34
C HIS A 225 -1.73 9.75 0.34
N CYS A 226 -2.48 10.72 -0.19
CA CYS A 226 -3.81 11.06 0.30
C CYS A 226 -4.89 10.12 -0.25
N VAL A 227 -4.85 9.80 -1.55
CA VAL A 227 -5.88 8.98 -2.21
C VAL A 227 -5.82 7.52 -1.76
N LEU A 228 -4.62 6.95 -1.61
CA LEU A 228 -4.43 5.54 -1.25
C LEU A 228 -5.12 5.11 0.06
N PRO A 229 -4.91 5.78 1.21
CA PRO A 229 -5.57 5.41 2.46
C PRO A 229 -7.09 5.58 2.37
N VAL A 230 -7.59 6.56 1.63
CA VAL A 230 -9.03 6.76 1.41
C VAL A 230 -9.62 5.60 0.61
N VAL A 231 -8.97 5.21 -0.50
CA VAL A 231 -9.43 4.07 -1.33
C VAL A 231 -9.36 2.76 -0.56
N LEU A 232 -8.27 2.51 0.17
CA LEU A 232 -8.12 1.32 1.01
C LEU A 232 -9.13 1.31 2.17
N GLY A 233 -9.35 2.45 2.82
CA GLY A 233 -10.31 2.62 3.89
C GLY A 233 -11.74 2.37 3.43
N TYR A 234 -12.12 2.97 2.29
CA TYR A 234 -13.43 2.77 1.67
C TYR A 234 -13.68 1.31 1.30
N ARG A 235 -12.70 0.64 0.66
CA ARG A 235 -12.80 -0.79 0.34
C ARG A 235 -12.95 -1.64 1.60
N THR A 236 -12.11 -1.40 2.62
CA THR A 236 -12.17 -2.13 3.89
C THR A 236 -13.51 -1.93 4.60
N PHE A 237 -14.03 -0.71 4.59
CA PHE A 237 -15.33 -0.39 5.17
C PHE A 237 -16.48 -1.10 4.44
N ARG A 238 -16.48 -1.05 3.10
CA ARG A 238 -17.47 -1.73 2.26
C ARG A 238 -17.46 -3.24 2.45
N GLU A 239 -16.27 -3.85 2.56
CA GLU A 239 -16.16 -5.29 2.84
C GLU A 239 -16.66 -5.65 4.24
N LYS A 240 -16.33 -4.84 5.26
CA LYS A 240 -16.87 -5.02 6.61
C LYS A 240 -18.40 -4.93 6.61
N PHE A 241 -18.96 -3.96 5.89
CA PHE A 241 -20.40 -3.80 5.74
C PHE A 241 -21.03 -5.03 5.08
N ARG A 242 -20.48 -5.49 3.94
CA ARG A 242 -20.97 -6.70 3.24
C ARG A 242 -20.91 -7.94 4.13
N ARG A 243 -19.85 -8.12 4.93
CA ARG A 243 -19.73 -9.23 5.88
C ARG A 243 -20.78 -9.15 7.01
N ARG A 244 -21.18 -7.95 7.42
CA ARG A 244 -22.25 -7.77 8.41
C ARG A 244 -23.61 -8.15 7.84
N CYS A 245 -23.93 -7.70 6.62
CA CYS A 245 -25.17 -8.09 5.93
C CYS A 245 -25.26 -9.61 5.75
N ALA A 246 -24.21 -10.24 5.22
CA ALA A 246 -24.19 -11.69 5.02
C ALA A 246 -24.37 -12.50 6.31
N ARG A 247 -23.88 -11.99 7.46
CA ARG A 247 -24.11 -12.62 8.77
C ARG A 247 -25.54 -12.48 9.26
N VAL A 248 -26.21 -11.37 8.94
CA VAL A 248 -27.64 -11.18 9.26
C VAL A 248 -28.47 -12.13 8.41
N ASP A 249 -28.17 -12.24 7.11
CA ASP A 249 -28.84 -13.15 6.19
C ASP A 249 -28.68 -14.60 6.65
N GLN A 250 -27.46 -15.03 6.98
CA GLN A 250 -27.20 -16.38 7.49
C GLN A 250 -27.91 -16.66 8.84
N LYS A 251 -28.03 -15.65 9.70
CA LYS A 251 -28.77 -15.79 10.96
C LYS A 251 -30.28 -15.91 10.74
N ASN A 252 -30.81 -15.21 9.73
CA ASN A 252 -32.21 -15.32 9.35
C ASN A 252 -32.50 -16.67 8.71
N GLU A 253 -31.65 -17.15 7.79
CA GLU A 253 -31.76 -18.51 7.25
C GLU A 253 -31.75 -19.57 8.37
N HIS A 254 -30.85 -19.45 9.34
CA HIS A 254 -30.80 -20.41 10.45
C HIS A 254 -32.06 -20.37 11.33
N LYS A 255 -32.70 -19.20 11.48
CA LYS A 255 -33.99 -19.09 12.16
C LYS A 255 -35.10 -19.74 11.35
N ASP A 256 -35.15 -19.52 10.04
CA ASP A 256 -36.14 -20.13 9.16
C ASP A 256 -36.06 -21.67 9.20
N TYR A 257 -34.84 -22.23 9.23
CA TYR A 257 -34.64 -23.67 9.43
C TYR A 257 -35.10 -24.14 10.82
N GLN A 258 -34.83 -23.38 11.88
CA GLN A 258 -35.32 -23.71 13.22
C GLN A 258 -36.85 -23.68 13.31
N ASP A 259 -37.49 -22.70 12.67
CA ASP A 259 -38.95 -22.57 12.64
C ASP A 259 -39.58 -23.70 11.81
N GLN A 260 -38.96 -24.10 10.70
CA GLN A 260 -39.35 -25.28 9.93
C GLN A 260 -39.24 -26.57 10.77
N ASP A 261 -38.13 -26.77 11.48
CA ASP A 261 -37.94 -27.94 12.36
C ASP A 261 -38.98 -27.98 13.49
N GLN A 262 -39.34 -26.82 14.05
CA GLN A 262 -40.42 -26.73 15.05
C GLN A 262 -41.78 -27.09 14.45
N HIS A 263 -42.07 -26.63 13.23
CA HIS A 263 -43.30 -26.97 12.51
C HIS A 263 -43.40 -28.48 12.22
N PHE A 264 -42.31 -29.12 11.77
CA PHE A 264 -42.27 -30.57 11.57
C PHE A 264 -42.48 -31.36 12.87
N LYS A 265 -41.87 -30.92 13.98
CA LYS A 265 -42.12 -31.52 15.30
C LYS A 265 -43.58 -31.39 15.74
N MET A 266 -44.22 -30.26 15.45
CA MET A 266 -45.63 -30.05 15.77
C MET A 266 -46.54 -31.01 14.97
N LEU A 267 -46.28 -31.18 13.68
CA LEU A 267 -47.00 -32.14 12.84
C LEU A 267 -46.79 -33.57 13.32
N GLN A 268 -45.56 -33.96 13.65
CA GLN A 268 -45.25 -35.28 14.17
C GLN A 268 -46.05 -35.60 15.46
N ASN A 269 -46.11 -34.64 16.40
CA ASN A 269 -46.90 -34.78 17.63
C ASN A 269 -48.41 -34.93 17.39
N LEU A 270 -48.94 -34.41 16.28
CA LEU A 270 -50.36 -34.55 15.91
C LEU A 270 -50.66 -35.96 15.38
N PHE A 271 -49.74 -36.56 14.63
CA PHE A 271 -49.93 -37.89 14.04
C PHE A 271 -49.51 -39.05 14.96
N ASP A 272 -48.58 -38.82 15.90
CA ASP A 272 -48.10 -39.85 16.83
C ASP A 272 -49.02 -40.05 18.05
N LYS A 273 -50.12 -39.29 18.18
CA LYS A 273 -51.11 -39.52 19.24
C LYS A 273 -52.05 -40.67 18.85
N PRO A 274 -51.95 -41.86 19.47
CA PRO A 274 -52.90 -42.95 19.21
C PRO A 274 -54.29 -42.50 19.65
N THR A 275 -55.25 -42.66 18.74
CA THR A 275 -56.67 -42.47 18.99
C THR A 275 -57.27 -43.72 19.61
#